data_AF-A0A1A8U9H0-F1
#
_entry.id   AF-A0A1A8U9H0-F1
#
_cell.length_a   1.000
_cell.length_b   1.000
_cell.length_c   1.000
_cell.angle_alpha   90.00
_cell.angle_beta   90.00
_cell.angle_gamma   90.00
#
_symmetry.space_group_name_H-M   'P 1'
#
loop_
_entity.id
_entity.type
_entity.pdbx_description
1 polymer ?
#
loop_
_entity_poly.entity_id
_entity_poly.type
_entity_poly.pdbx_seq_one_letter_code
_entity_poly.pdbx_strand_id
1 'polypeptide(L)'
;SEIVRDESSSGLLDCLREGLARLLGVGAPHSHRLLPLSRLLFPAALHAVLRYTISTSIQRAMMWLHQRTKSQQLDSPDPLDAYFPELAAGWAGSLVADVVLFPLETALHRLSLQGTRTIIDATDGILATGGGNSPMVLPVNTQYDGLSDCLSAIRRKEGGAGFYRGFGALVMQYALHGVLLAAARSLLRVLLVEAKAG
;
A
#
# COMPACT_ATOMS: atom_id res chain seq x y z
N SER A 1 12.19 -15.57 -34.76
CA SER A 1 10.88 -14.90 -34.85
C SER A 1 11.13 -13.53 -35.44
N GLU A 2 10.76 -13.38 -36.70
CA GLU A 2 10.95 -12.16 -37.49
C GLU A 2 10.08 -11.05 -36.88
N ILE A 3 10.72 -9.99 -36.40
CA ILE A 3 9.99 -8.81 -35.93
C ILE A 3 9.56 -8.07 -37.19
N VAL A 4 8.38 -8.41 -37.70
CA VAL A 4 7.68 -7.62 -38.72
C VAL A 4 7.40 -6.27 -38.09
N ARG A 5 8.23 -5.28 -38.43
CA ARG A 5 8.06 -3.89 -38.04
C ARG A 5 7.13 -3.27 -39.09
N ASP A 6 5.83 -3.33 -38.81
CA ASP A 6 4.83 -2.65 -39.63
C ASP A 6 4.99 -1.13 -39.43
N GLU A 7 5.59 -0.45 -40.41
CA GLU A 7 5.83 1.01 -40.38
C GLU A 7 4.56 1.85 -40.65
N SER A 8 3.39 1.22 -40.79
CA SER A 8 2.19 1.85 -41.37
C SER A 8 1.15 2.38 -40.38
N SER A 9 1.35 2.28 -39.06
CA SER A 9 0.38 2.78 -38.06
C SER A 9 1.03 3.25 -36.75
N SER A 10 1.85 4.29 -36.83
CA SER A 10 2.41 5.01 -35.67
C SER A 10 1.45 6.11 -35.17
N GLY A 11 0.16 5.76 -35.00
CA GLY A 11 -0.85 6.66 -34.44
C GLY A 11 -0.90 6.59 -32.91
N LEU A 12 -1.07 7.73 -32.23
CA LEU A 12 -1.36 7.80 -30.78
C LEU A 12 -2.56 6.91 -30.40
N LEU A 13 -3.55 6.80 -31.29
CA LEU A 13 -4.75 5.98 -31.10
C LEU A 13 -4.44 4.49 -31.15
N ASP A 14 -3.46 4.03 -31.91
CA ASP A 14 -3.05 2.63 -31.93
C ASP A 14 -2.26 2.27 -30.68
N CYS A 15 -1.42 3.18 -30.18
CA CYS A 15 -0.81 3.03 -28.85
C CYS A 15 -1.88 2.94 -27.74
N LEU A 16 -2.91 3.79 -27.79
CA LEU A 16 -4.03 3.75 -26.85
C LEU A 16 -4.86 2.47 -27.00
N ARG A 17 -5.15 2.05 -28.22
CA ARG A 17 -5.91 0.83 -28.53
C ARG A 17 -5.15 -0.42 -28.08
N GLU A 18 -3.86 -0.50 -28.38
CA GLU A 18 -2.97 -1.59 -27.93
C GLU A 18 -2.83 -1.58 -26.40
N GLY A 19 -2.75 -0.39 -25.79
CA GLY A 19 -2.78 -0.22 -24.35
C GLY A 19 -4.09 -0.72 -23.72
N LEU A 20 -5.24 -0.35 -24.29
CA LEU A 20 -6.57 -0.81 -23.89
C LEU A 20 -6.77 -2.31 -24.11
N ALA A 21 -6.28 -2.85 -25.23
CA ALA A 21 -6.31 -4.28 -25.54
C ALA A 21 -5.51 -5.09 -24.51
N ARG A 22 -4.31 -4.61 -24.14
CA ARG A 22 -3.50 -5.21 -23.06
C ARG A 22 -4.14 -5.05 -21.67
N LEU A 23 -4.80 -3.92 -21.41
CA LEU A 23 -5.50 -3.67 -20.16
C LEU A 23 -6.70 -4.61 -19.98
N LEU A 24 -7.48 -4.81 -21.05
CA LEU A 24 -8.68 -5.65 -21.07
C LEU A 24 -8.38 -7.14 -21.30
N GLY A 25 -7.14 -7.49 -21.68
CA GLY A 25 -6.74 -8.87 -22.00
C GLY A 25 -7.33 -9.39 -23.32
N VAL A 26 -7.77 -8.49 -24.20
CA VAL A 26 -8.39 -8.82 -25.48
C VAL A 26 -7.32 -8.75 -26.57
N GLY A 27 -6.99 -9.88 -27.19
CA GLY A 27 -6.12 -9.91 -28.38
C GLY A 27 -4.61 -9.92 -28.13
N ALA A 28 -4.13 -9.88 -26.88
CA ALA A 28 -2.71 -10.06 -26.58
C ALA A 28 -2.30 -11.54 -26.70
N PRO A 29 -1.17 -11.88 -27.36
CA PRO A 29 -0.65 -13.24 -27.35
C PRO A 29 -0.40 -13.65 -25.90
N HIS A 30 -0.98 -14.78 -25.49
CA HIS A 30 -0.90 -15.33 -24.14
C HIS A 30 0.56 -15.64 -23.78
N SER A 31 1.30 -14.62 -23.35
CA SER A 31 2.59 -14.82 -22.71
C SER A 31 2.31 -15.23 -21.28
N HIS A 32 2.55 -16.51 -20.97
CA HIS A 32 2.43 -17.16 -19.65
C HIS A 32 3.25 -16.49 -18.52
N ARG A 33 3.84 -15.31 -18.78
CA ARG A 33 4.75 -14.58 -17.90
C ARG A 33 4.21 -13.24 -17.41
N LEU A 34 3.11 -12.73 -17.98
CA LEU A 34 2.52 -11.44 -17.59
C LEU A 34 1.05 -11.67 -17.21
N LEU A 35 0.69 -11.37 -15.98
CA LEU A 35 -0.71 -11.40 -15.57
C LEU A 35 -1.47 -10.30 -16.32
N PRO A 36 -2.67 -10.59 -16.87
CA PRO A 36 -3.48 -9.56 -17.49
C PRO A 36 -3.81 -8.47 -16.46
N LEU A 37 -3.59 -7.21 -16.83
CA LEU A 37 -3.73 -6.07 -15.92
C LEU A 37 -5.14 -5.98 -15.30
N SER A 38 -6.17 -6.42 -16.01
CA SER A 38 -7.54 -6.51 -15.50
C SER A 38 -7.67 -7.40 -14.25
N ARG A 39 -6.93 -8.51 -14.17
CA ARG A 39 -6.92 -9.40 -13.00
C ARG A 39 -6.19 -8.82 -11.80
N LEU A 40 -5.32 -7.81 -12.00
CA LEU A 40 -4.65 -7.06 -10.93
C LEU A 40 -5.48 -5.83 -10.51
N LEU A 41 -6.16 -5.19 -11.46
CA LEU A 41 -6.97 -3.99 -11.24
C LEU A 41 -8.15 -4.27 -10.30
N PHE A 42 -8.84 -5.40 -10.47
CA PHE A 42 -9.97 -5.75 -9.62
C PHE A 42 -9.58 -5.90 -8.14
N PRO A 43 -8.56 -6.70 -7.77
CA PRO A 43 -8.01 -6.74 -6.42
C PRO A 43 -7.57 -5.38 -5.87
N ALA A 44 -6.94 -4.54 -6.69
CA ALA A 44 -6.51 -3.20 -6.27
C ALA A 44 -7.70 -2.27 -5.98
N ALA A 45 -8.73 -2.30 -6.83
CA ALA A 45 -9.97 -1.55 -6.62
C ALA A 45 -10.70 -2.03 -5.36
N LEU A 46 -10.79 -3.35 -5.16
CA LEU A 46 -11.38 -3.95 -3.96
C LEU A 46 -10.63 -3.50 -2.70
N HIS A 47 -9.29 -3.54 -2.72
CA HIS A 47 -8.48 -3.05 -1.62
C HIS A 47 -8.74 -1.56 -1.33
N ALA A 48 -8.79 -0.71 -2.36
CA ALA A 48 -9.04 0.72 -2.19
C ALA A 48 -10.42 0.99 -1.56
N VAL A 49 -11.46 0.30 -2.03
CA VAL A 49 -12.82 0.40 -1.46
C VAL A 49 -12.83 -0.08 -0.01
N LEU A 50 -12.23 -1.23 0.27
CA LEU A 50 -12.20 -1.80 1.61
C LEU A 50 -11.41 -0.93 2.60
N ARG A 51 -10.29 -0.36 2.15
CA ARG A 51 -9.51 0.60 2.94
C ARG A 51 -10.32 1.84 3.30
N TYR A 52 -11.02 2.40 2.31
CA TYR A 52 -11.87 3.57 2.51
C TYR A 52 -13.03 3.28 3.48
N THR A 53 -13.72 2.15 3.33
CA THR A 53 -14.84 1.79 4.21
C THR A 53 -14.38 1.52 5.64
N ILE A 54 -13.26 0.82 5.85
CA ILE A 54 -12.71 0.59 7.19
C ILE A 54 -12.26 1.90 7.83
N SER A 55 -11.47 2.70 7.12
CA SER A 55 -10.95 3.97 7.63
C SER A 55 -12.07 4.93 8.04
N THR A 56 -13.08 5.11 7.17
CA THR A 56 -14.21 5.99 7.47
C THR A 56 -15.10 5.47 8.60
N SER A 57 -15.27 4.15 8.71
CA SER A 57 -16.03 3.55 9.82
C SER A 57 -15.33 3.79 11.15
N ILE A 58 -14.01 3.64 11.20
CA ILE A 58 -13.21 3.82 12.41
C ILE A 58 -13.13 5.30 12.79
N GLN A 59 -12.92 6.19 11.82
CA GLN A 59 -12.94 7.63 12.07
C GLN A 59 -14.28 8.07 12.68
N ARG A 60 -15.41 7.59 12.14
CA ARG A 60 -16.74 7.89 12.68
C ARG A 60 -16.94 7.31 14.08
N ALA A 61 -16.50 6.08 14.32
CA ALA A 61 -16.58 5.44 15.63
C ALA A 61 -15.74 6.20 16.68
N MET A 62 -14.53 6.62 16.30
CA MET A 62 -13.64 7.38 17.17
C MET A 62 -14.20 8.77 17.49
N MET A 63 -14.75 9.46 16.49
CA MET A 63 -15.41 10.76 16.70
C MET A 63 -16.65 10.64 17.58
N TRP A 64 -17.46 9.61 17.35
CA TRP A 64 -18.62 9.33 18.19
C TRP A 64 -18.22 9.03 19.65
N LEU A 65 -17.16 8.26 19.86
CA LEU A 65 -16.62 7.99 21.18
C LEU A 65 -16.10 9.28 21.83
N HIS A 66 -15.38 10.10 21.08
CA HIS A 66 -14.87 11.39 21.56
C HIS A 66 -16.00 12.35 21.96
N GLN A 67 -17.06 12.44 21.16
CA GLN A 67 -18.23 13.27 21.46
C GLN A 67 -18.97 12.80 22.72
N ARG A 68 -19.08 11.48 22.92
CA ARG A 68 -19.67 10.91 24.14
C ARG A 68 -18.90 11.30 25.39
N THR A 69 -17.57 11.29 25.32
CA THR A 69 -16.71 11.69 26.44
C THR A 69 -16.73 13.20 26.66
N LYS A 70 -16.74 14.01 25.60
CA LYS A 70 -16.72 15.48 25.68
C LYS A 70 -18.02 16.08 26.23
N SER A 71 -19.18 15.46 26.01
CA SER A 71 -20.45 15.90 26.62
C SER A 71 -20.45 15.93 28.15
N GLN A 72 -19.50 15.26 28.82
CA GLN A 72 -19.36 15.33 30.28
C GLN A 72 -18.43 16.46 30.77
N GLN A 73 -17.63 17.08 29.90
CA GLN A 73 -16.58 18.01 30.33
C GLN A 73 -16.86 19.45 29.88
N LEU A 74 -17.22 20.28 30.86
CA LEU A 74 -17.64 21.67 30.73
C LEU A 74 -16.43 22.61 30.69
N ASP A 75 -15.54 22.47 29.71
CA ASP A 75 -14.32 23.30 29.62
C ASP A 75 -14.29 24.26 28.42
N SER A 76 -13.63 25.39 28.65
CA SER A 76 -13.47 26.56 27.76
C SER A 76 -13.17 26.18 26.30
N PRO A 77 -13.81 26.84 25.30
CA PRO A 77 -13.65 26.49 23.89
C PRO A 77 -12.31 26.96 23.33
N ASP A 78 -11.26 26.15 23.49
CA ASP A 78 -10.04 26.28 22.69
C ASP A 78 -10.36 25.84 21.24
N PRO A 79 -10.20 26.70 20.21
CA PRO A 79 -10.51 26.34 18.82
C PRO A 79 -9.75 25.10 18.33
N LEU A 80 -8.60 24.77 18.91
CA LEU A 80 -7.81 23.59 18.53
C LEU A 80 -8.42 22.26 18.98
N ASP A 81 -9.27 22.29 20.02
CA ASP A 81 -9.88 21.08 20.57
C ASP A 81 -11.14 20.64 19.81
N ALA A 82 -11.50 21.34 18.73
CA ALA A 82 -12.46 20.86 17.74
C ALA A 82 -11.76 20.16 16.55
N TYR A 83 -10.64 20.71 16.08
CA TYR A 83 -10.00 20.28 14.83
C TYR A 83 -9.01 19.11 14.99
N PHE A 84 -8.15 19.15 16.01
CA PHE A 84 -7.17 18.09 16.24
C PHE A 84 -7.74 16.70 16.55
N PRO A 85 -8.84 16.53 17.32
CA PRO A 85 -9.42 15.21 17.51
C PRO A 85 -9.96 14.60 16.22
N GLU A 86 -10.46 15.41 15.29
CA GLU A 86 -10.89 14.94 13.96
C GLU A 86 -9.71 14.42 13.14
N LEU A 87 -8.60 15.16 13.11
CA LEU A 87 -7.37 14.71 12.45
C LEU A 87 -6.80 13.44 13.09
N ALA A 88 -6.80 13.37 14.43
CA ALA A 88 -6.34 12.19 15.16
C ALA A 88 -7.24 10.97 14.88
N ALA A 89 -8.55 11.15 14.79
CA ALA A 89 -9.49 10.10 14.42
C ALA A 89 -9.28 9.63 12.97
N GLY A 90 -9.02 10.54 12.04
CA GLY A 90 -8.68 10.20 10.64
C GLY A 90 -7.36 9.43 10.54
N TRP A 91 -6.32 9.86 11.25
CA TRP A 91 -5.03 9.16 11.33
C TRP A 91 -5.17 7.77 11.96
N ALA A 92 -5.95 7.63 13.03
CA ALA A 92 -6.20 6.34 13.66
C ALA A 92 -7.01 5.41 12.73
N GLY A 93 -8.00 5.97 12.03
CA GLY A 93 -8.78 5.24 11.03
C GLY A 93 -7.93 4.68 9.90
N SER A 94 -7.03 5.50 9.34
CA SER A 94 -6.12 5.04 8.29
C SER A 94 -5.11 4.00 8.79
N LEU A 95 -4.54 4.19 9.99
CA LEU A 95 -3.64 3.20 10.60
C LEU A 95 -4.31 1.84 10.75
N VAL A 96 -5.52 1.79 11.33
CA VAL A 96 -6.20 0.52 11.55
C VAL A 96 -6.63 -0.11 10.22
N ALA A 97 -7.07 0.67 9.24
CA ALA A 97 -7.38 0.16 7.91
C ALA A 97 -6.16 -0.53 7.28
N ASP A 98 -4.99 0.09 7.35
CA ASP A 98 -3.77 -0.46 6.76
C ASP A 98 -3.27 -1.69 7.54
N VAL A 99 -3.40 -1.73 8.86
CA VAL A 99 -3.05 -2.92 9.67
C VAL A 99 -3.96 -4.11 9.33
N VAL A 100 -5.27 -3.88 9.20
CA VAL A 100 -6.25 -4.94 8.86
C VAL A 100 -6.03 -5.45 7.43
N LEU A 101 -5.69 -4.56 6.50
CA LEU A 101 -5.51 -4.90 5.09
C LEU A 101 -4.08 -5.26 4.70
N PHE A 102 -3.15 -5.22 5.66
CA PHE A 102 -1.74 -5.51 5.42
C PHE A 102 -1.47 -6.83 4.68
N PRO A 103 -2.16 -7.95 4.98
CA PRO A 103 -1.96 -9.20 4.24
C PRO A 103 -2.37 -9.10 2.76
N LEU A 104 -3.44 -8.35 2.47
CA LEU A 104 -3.94 -8.12 1.13
C LEU A 104 -2.99 -7.21 0.35
N GLU A 105 -2.53 -6.13 0.99
CA GLU A 105 -1.53 -5.21 0.42
C GLU A 105 -0.23 -5.95 0.09
N THR A 106 0.26 -6.80 1.00
CA THR A 106 1.45 -7.63 0.78
C THR A 106 1.30 -8.55 -0.44
N ALA A 107 0.12 -9.17 -0.61
CA ALA A 107 -0.16 -10.01 -1.77
C ALA A 107 -0.25 -9.19 -3.07
N LEU A 108 -0.87 -8.00 -3.02
CA LEU A 108 -0.94 -7.08 -4.16
C LEU A 108 0.45 -6.61 -4.59
N HIS A 109 1.32 -6.25 -3.65
CA HIS A 109 2.69 -5.85 -3.96
C HIS A 109 3.47 -6.98 -4.63
N ARG A 110 3.36 -8.21 -4.12
CA ARG A 110 4.02 -9.38 -4.73
C ARG A 110 3.47 -9.71 -6.12
N LEU A 111 2.16 -9.57 -6.32
CA LEU A 111 1.51 -9.79 -7.61
C LEU A 111 1.89 -8.68 -8.63
N SER A 112 2.05 -7.45 -8.16
CA SER A 112 2.43 -6.29 -8.99
C SER A 112 3.90 -6.34 -9.41
N LEU A 113 4.76 -6.91 -8.58
CA LEU A 113 6.20 -7.09 -8.87
C LEU A 113 6.50 -8.35 -9.69
N GLN A 114 5.54 -9.29 -9.80
CA GLN A 114 5.69 -10.50 -10.61
C GLN A 114 5.76 -10.14 -12.10
N GLY A 115 6.96 -10.20 -12.67
CA GLY A 115 7.23 -9.86 -14.08
C GLY A 115 8.14 -8.67 -14.25
N THR A 116 8.38 -7.88 -13.19
CA THR A 116 9.49 -6.95 -13.16
C THR A 116 10.77 -7.77 -13.02
N ARG A 117 11.62 -7.80 -14.06
CA ARG A 117 12.96 -8.40 -13.97
C ARG A 117 13.81 -7.59 -12.98
N THR A 118 13.65 -7.81 -11.70
CA THR A 118 14.61 -7.33 -10.70
C THR A 118 15.72 -8.38 -10.61
N ILE A 119 16.82 -8.11 -11.29
CA ILE A 119 18.08 -8.81 -11.02
C ILE A 119 18.53 -8.29 -9.65
N ILE A 120 18.33 -9.09 -8.61
CA ILE A 120 18.89 -8.81 -7.29
C ILE A 120 20.32 -9.35 -7.37
N ASP A 121 21.29 -8.45 -7.52
CA ASP A 121 22.70 -8.82 -7.36
C ASP A 121 22.95 -9.04 -5.87
N ALA A 122 23.33 -10.24 -5.47
CA ALA A 122 23.60 -10.55 -4.07
C ALA A 122 24.98 -9.99 -3.70
N THR A 123 25.03 -8.71 -3.30
CA THR A 123 26.28 -8.05 -2.88
C THR A 123 26.86 -8.63 -1.58
N ASP A 124 26.07 -9.42 -0.84
CA ASP A 124 26.42 -9.91 0.50
C ASP A 124 27.10 -11.31 0.49
N GLY A 125 27.39 -11.87 -0.69
CA GLY A 125 27.86 -13.25 -0.85
C GLY A 125 29.25 -13.58 -0.28
N ILE A 126 30.05 -12.60 0.15
CA ILE A 126 31.45 -12.86 0.58
C ILE A 126 31.56 -13.21 2.08
N LEU A 127 30.58 -12.87 2.92
CA LEU A 127 30.69 -13.09 4.37
C LEU A 127 29.92 -14.30 4.91
N ALA A 128 28.98 -14.88 4.15
CA ALA A 128 28.04 -15.85 4.72
C ALA A 128 28.27 -17.33 4.40
N THR A 129 29.07 -17.71 3.39
CA THR A 129 29.24 -19.15 3.06
C THR A 129 30.59 -19.48 2.44
N GLY A 130 31.52 -19.98 3.26
CA GLY A 130 32.79 -20.59 2.84
C GLY A 130 32.63 -21.98 2.21
N GLY A 131 31.75 -22.11 1.21
CA GLY A 131 31.52 -23.37 0.52
C GLY A 131 30.74 -23.12 -0.76
N GLY A 132 31.41 -23.32 -1.89
CA GLY A 132 30.82 -23.14 -3.22
C GLY A 132 29.51 -23.93 -3.40
N ASN A 133 28.62 -23.35 -4.19
CA ASN A 133 27.41 -23.95 -4.80
C ASN A 133 26.04 -23.48 -4.27
N SER A 134 25.92 -22.30 -3.65
CA SER A 134 24.60 -21.65 -3.53
C SER A 134 24.35 -20.73 -4.73
N PRO A 135 23.22 -20.85 -5.45
CA PRO A 135 22.92 -19.93 -6.54
C PRO A 135 22.71 -18.53 -5.94
N MET A 136 23.67 -17.65 -6.19
CA MET A 136 23.77 -16.25 -5.77
C MET A 136 22.68 -15.34 -6.37
N VAL A 137 21.68 -15.93 -7.03
CA VAL A 137 20.59 -15.22 -7.70
C VAL A 137 19.36 -16.08 -7.52
N LEU A 138 18.56 -15.83 -6.47
CA LEU A 138 17.23 -16.41 -6.39
C LEU A 138 16.32 -15.48 -7.20
N PRO A 139 15.93 -15.83 -8.44
CA PRO A 139 14.93 -15.04 -9.13
C PRO A 139 13.66 -15.06 -8.27
N VAL A 140 13.01 -13.91 -8.07
CA VAL A 140 11.60 -13.83 -7.68
C VAL A 140 10.76 -14.35 -8.87
N ASN A 141 10.93 -15.62 -9.21
CA ASN A 141 10.11 -16.34 -10.17
C ASN A 141 8.95 -17.00 -9.40
N THR A 142 8.29 -16.24 -8.54
CA THR A 142 7.00 -16.67 -8.00
C THR A 142 5.96 -16.33 -9.05
N GLN A 143 5.62 -17.30 -9.90
CA GLN A 143 4.44 -17.18 -10.75
C GLN A 143 3.21 -17.46 -9.89
N TYR A 144 2.41 -16.44 -9.63
CA TYR A 144 1.07 -16.57 -9.09
C TYR A 144 0.06 -16.49 -10.23
N ASP A 145 -0.95 -17.36 -10.21
CA ASP A 145 -2.05 -17.32 -11.19
C ASP A 145 -3.08 -16.21 -10.87
N GLY A 146 -3.04 -15.70 -9.64
CA GLY A 146 -3.89 -14.62 -9.15
C GLY A 146 -3.71 -14.37 -7.66
N LEU A 147 -4.58 -13.52 -7.09
CA LEU A 147 -4.50 -13.11 -5.69
C LEU A 147 -4.67 -14.29 -4.70
N SER A 148 -5.66 -15.16 -4.94
CA SER A 148 -5.93 -16.31 -4.06
C SER A 148 -4.77 -17.30 -4.04
N ASP A 149 -4.17 -17.55 -5.20
CA ASP A 149 -2.98 -18.38 -5.32
C ASP A 149 -1.79 -17.75 -4.59
N CYS A 150 -1.56 -16.44 -4.76
CA CYS A 150 -0.55 -15.68 -4.03
C CYS A 150 -0.71 -15.82 -2.51
N LEU A 151 -1.91 -15.58 -1.98
CA LEU A 151 -2.20 -15.74 -0.54
C LEU A 151 -1.94 -17.18 -0.07
N SER A 152 -2.36 -18.17 -0.86
CA SER A 152 -2.13 -19.57 -0.52
C SER A 152 -0.64 -19.95 -0.55
N ALA A 153 0.12 -19.39 -1.48
CA ALA A 153 1.56 -19.61 -1.60
C ALA A 153 2.34 -18.97 -0.45
N ILE A 154 1.97 -17.75 -0.02
CA ILE A 154 2.57 -17.12 1.18
C ILE A 154 2.32 -18.00 2.40
N ARG A 155 1.06 -18.41 2.63
CA ARG A 155 0.71 -19.26 3.77
C ARG A 155 1.46 -20.59 3.77
N ARG A 156 1.62 -21.24 2.61
CA ARG A 156 2.30 -22.54 2.50
C ARG A 156 3.82 -22.45 2.58
N LYS A 157 4.43 -21.41 1.98
CA LYS A 157 5.90 -21.29 1.86
C LYS A 157 6.54 -20.51 3.01
N GLU A 158 5.88 -19.47 3.49
CA GLU A 158 6.43 -18.53 4.49
C GLU A 158 5.68 -18.57 5.83
N GLY A 159 4.51 -19.23 5.87
CA GLY A 159 3.65 -19.29 7.05
C GLY A 159 2.86 -17.99 7.29
N GLY A 160 2.16 -17.92 8.42
CA GLY A 160 1.33 -16.77 8.78
C GLY A 160 2.11 -15.46 8.97
N ALA A 161 3.36 -15.54 9.44
CA ALA A 161 4.22 -14.37 9.59
C ALA A 161 4.65 -13.76 8.24
N GLY A 162 4.62 -14.55 7.16
CA GLY A 162 4.96 -14.08 5.81
C GLY A 162 4.05 -12.95 5.30
N PHE A 163 2.80 -12.88 5.79
CA PHE A 163 1.86 -11.81 5.45
C PHE A 163 2.23 -10.46 6.05
N TYR A 164 3.04 -10.44 7.12
CA TYR A 164 3.43 -9.21 7.82
C TYR A 164 4.87 -8.79 7.51
N ARG A 165 5.47 -9.34 6.45
CA ARG A 165 6.79 -8.90 5.98
C ARG A 165 6.73 -7.46 5.53
N GLY A 166 7.60 -6.63 6.09
CA GLY A 166 7.63 -5.19 5.83
C GLY A 166 6.77 -4.35 6.77
N PHE A 167 6.09 -4.94 7.75
CA PHE A 167 5.25 -4.21 8.71
C PHE A 167 6.00 -3.10 9.47
N GLY A 168 7.31 -3.27 9.70
CA GLY A 168 8.14 -2.22 10.30
C GLY A 168 8.14 -0.89 9.52
N ALA A 169 8.04 -0.94 8.19
CA ALA A 169 7.93 0.26 7.37
C ALA A 169 6.60 0.98 7.60
N LEU A 170 5.50 0.23 7.75
CA LEU A 170 4.19 0.78 8.11
C LEU A 170 4.24 1.48 9.48
N VAL A 171 4.85 0.83 10.48
CA VAL A 171 5.01 1.42 11.82
C VAL A 171 5.81 2.72 11.75
N MET A 172 6.92 2.75 11.02
CA MET A 172 7.74 3.95 10.86
C MET A 172 6.95 5.07 10.17
N GLN A 173 6.23 4.75 9.08
CA GLN A 173 5.40 5.71 8.35
C GLN A 173 4.35 6.35 9.26
N TYR A 174 3.61 5.55 10.02
CA TYR A 174 2.55 6.05 10.88
C TYR A 174 3.08 6.75 12.13
N ALA A 175 4.24 6.35 12.65
CA ALA A 175 4.94 7.08 13.69
C ALA A 175 5.32 8.49 13.20
N LEU A 176 5.88 8.60 12.00
CA LEU A 176 6.21 9.90 11.40
C LEU A 176 4.96 10.78 11.21
N HIS A 177 3.87 10.21 10.69
CA HIS A 177 2.60 10.92 10.58
C HIS A 177 2.07 11.41 11.94
N GLY A 178 2.19 10.59 12.99
CA GLY A 178 1.80 10.96 14.35
C GLY A 178 2.65 12.09 14.94
N VAL A 179 3.97 12.03 14.74
CA VAL A 179 4.90 13.10 15.15
C VAL A 179 4.58 14.40 14.44
N LEU A 180 4.33 14.35 13.13
CA LEU A 180 3.95 15.52 12.35
C LEU A 180 2.66 16.16 12.88
N LEU A 181 1.65 15.34 13.18
CA LEU A 181 0.38 15.82 13.73
C LEU A 181 0.57 16.47 15.11
N ALA A 182 1.38 15.88 15.98
CA ALA A 182 1.69 16.42 17.31
C ALA A 182 2.50 17.72 17.24
N ALA A 183 3.47 17.80 16.32
CA ALA A 183 4.25 19.01 16.07
C ALA A 183 3.35 20.15 15.55
N ALA A 184 2.45 19.86 14.60
CA ALA A 184 1.48 20.83 14.10
C ALA A 184 0.56 21.35 15.22
N ARG A 185 0.10 20.47 16.12
CA ARG A 185 -0.69 20.87 17.30
C ARG A 185 0.07 21.81 18.21
N SER A 186 1.31 21.46 18.51
CA SER A 186 2.15 22.24 19.44
C SER A 186 2.45 23.63 18.85
N LEU A 187 2.81 23.69 17.57
CA LEU A 187 3.09 24.95 16.88
C LEU A 187 1.87 25.87 16.83
N LEU A 188 0.70 25.35 16.42
CA LEU A 188 -0.53 26.16 16.35
C LEU A 188 -0.98 26.65 17.73
N ARG A 189 -0.78 25.86 18.78
CA ARG A 189 -1.03 26.29 20.16
C ARG A 189 -0.16 27.47 20.55
N VAL A 190 1.15 27.38 20.29
CA VAL A 190 2.10 28.47 20.60
C VAL A 190 1.70 29.74 19.84
N LEU A 191 1.43 29.65 18.54
CA LEU A 191 1.04 30.80 17.73
C LEU A 191 -0.27 31.46 18.21
N LEU A 192 -1.24 30.68 18.67
CA LEU A 192 -2.48 31.23 19.23
C LEU A 192 -2.28 31.90 20.58
N VAL A 193 -1.38 31.38 21.42
CA VAL A 193 -1.03 32.02 22.70
C VAL A 193 -0.35 33.36 22.46
N GLU A 194 0.63 33.41 21.54
CA GLU A 194 1.29 34.66 21.13
C GLU A 194 0.30 35.69 20.58
N ALA A 195 -0.61 35.25 19.69
CA ALA A 195 -1.64 36.13 19.12
C ALA A 195 -2.65 36.67 20.14
N LYS A 196 -2.81 36.02 21.31
CA LYS A 196 -3.68 36.48 22.38
C LYS A 196 -2.96 37.40 23.37
N ALA A 197 -1.63 37.39 23.38
CA ALA A 197 -0.80 38.17 24.30
C ALA A 197 -0.41 39.56 23.77
N GLY A 198 -0.49 39.78 22.44
CA GLY A 198 -0.30 41.09 21.80
C GLY A 198 -1.60 41.84 21.57
#